data_AF-A0A431IBR7-F1
#
_entry.id   AF-A0A431IBR7-F1
#
_cell.length_a   1.000
_cell.length_b   1.000
_cell.length_c   1.000
_cell.angle_alpha   90.00
_cell.angle_beta   90.00
_cell.angle_gamma   90.00
#
_symmetry.space_group_name_H-M   'P 1'
#
loop_
_entity.id
_entity.type
_entity.pdbx_description
1 polymer ?
#
loop_
_entity_poly.entity_id
_entity_poly.type
_entity_poly.pdbx_seq_one_letter_code
_entity_poly.pdbx_strand_id
1 'polypeptide(L)' 'MSLKKPLCPYCRKELSDANIVDLYASQGCDTCGYGQEITGKIEIHCDNCEKLIYVKEFTDRPNG' A
#
# COMPACT_ATOMS: atom_id res chain seq x y z
N MET A 1 -8.14 9.60 -20.04
CA MET A 1 -7.01 8.66 -19.91
C MET A 1 -7.48 7.48 -19.09
N SER A 2 -7.63 6.30 -19.67
CA SER A 2 -7.90 5.09 -18.88
C SER A 2 -6.63 4.72 -18.13
N LEU A 3 -6.60 4.91 -16.81
CA LEU A 3 -5.56 4.34 -15.97
C LEU A 3 -5.64 2.81 -16.15
N LYS A 4 -4.60 2.22 -16.77
CA LYS A 4 -4.49 0.77 -16.83
C LYS A 4 -4.30 0.27 -15.41
N LYS A 5 -5.25 -0.52 -14.92
CA LYS A 5 -5.17 -1.13 -13.60
C LYS A 5 -3.99 -2.10 -13.58
N PRO A 6 -3.14 -2.08 -12.54
CA PRO A 6 -2.09 -3.08 -12.39
C PRO A 6 -2.71 -4.48 -12.28
N LEU A 7 -2.00 -5.47 -12.82
CA LEU A 7 -2.39 -6.87 -12.75
C LEU A 7 -1.69 -7.54 -11.57
N CYS A 8 -2.39 -8.44 -10.89
CA CYS A 8 -1.82 -9.29 -9.86
C CYS A 8 -0.74 -10.20 -10.48
N PRO A 9 0.48 -10.26 -9.92
CA PRO A 9 1.56 -11.09 -10.44
C PRO A 9 1.26 -12.61 -10.35
N TYR A 10 0.37 -13.03 -9.44
CA TYR A 10 0.05 -14.44 -9.24
C TYR A 10 -1.08 -14.94 -10.15
N CYS A 11 -2.21 -14.22 -10.20
CA CYS A 11 -3.40 -14.67 -10.92
C CYS A 11 -3.65 -13.91 -12.23
N ARG A 12 -2.83 -12.88 -12.55
CA ARG A 12 -2.96 -12.02 -13.74
C ARG A 12 -4.34 -11.36 -13.89
N LYS A 13 -5.06 -11.18 -12.78
CA LYS A 13 -6.32 -10.43 -12.71
C LYS A 13 -6.05 -8.98 -12.37
N GLU A 14 -6.92 -8.08 -12.83
CA GLU A 14 -6.87 -6.66 -12.48
C GLU A 14 -7.07 -6.47 -10.97
N LEU A 15 -6.25 -5.60 -10.39
CA LEU A 15 -6.40 -5.22 -8.99
C LEU A 15 -7.57 -4.24 -8.83
N SER A 16 -8.25 -4.36 -7.69
CA SER A 16 -9.34 -3.48 -7.31
C SER A 16 -8.83 -2.06 -7.06
N ASP A 17 -9.69 -1.07 -7.24
CA ASP A 17 -9.34 0.33 -6.96
C ASP A 17 -8.92 0.53 -5.50
N ALA A 18 -9.43 -0.28 -4.57
CA ALA A 18 -8.97 -0.30 -3.18
C ALA A 18 -7.48 -0.66 -3.05
N ASN A 19 -7.04 -1.72 -3.71
CA ASN A 19 -5.65 -2.20 -3.67
C ASN A 19 -4.72 -1.18 -4.34
N ILE A 20 -5.21 -0.49 -5.37
CA ILE A 20 -4.49 0.61 -6.02
C ILE A 20 -4.37 1.78 -5.06
N VAL A 21 -5.46 2.22 -4.43
CA VAL A 21 -5.46 3.32 -3.46
C VAL A 21 -4.50 3.03 -2.32
N ASP A 22 -4.48 1.81 -1.78
CA ASP A 22 -3.58 1.43 -0.69
C ASP A 22 -2.08 1.44 -1.12
N LEU A 23 -1.81 0.99 -2.36
CA LEU A 23 -0.49 1.08 -3.01
C LEU A 23 0.00 2.53 -3.12
N TYR A 24 -0.89 3.46 -3.47
CA TYR A 24 -0.55 4.88 -3.65
C TYR A 24 -0.59 5.68 -2.34
N ALA A 25 -1.50 5.34 -1.41
CA ALA A 25 -1.64 5.95 -0.08
C ALA A 25 -0.51 5.57 0.88
N SER A 26 0.23 4.51 0.57
CA SER A 26 1.52 4.21 1.18
C SER A 26 2.58 5.30 0.93
N GLN A 27 2.37 6.26 0.03
CA GLN A 27 3.12 7.52 0.05
C GLN A 27 2.55 8.38 1.18
N GLY A 28 3.32 8.47 2.26
CA GLY A 28 2.86 8.99 3.54
C GLY A 28 2.05 10.28 3.41
N CYS A 29 0.94 10.35 4.13
CA CYS A 29 0.48 11.65 4.60
C CYS A 29 1.54 12.15 5.59
N ASP A 30 2.45 13.02 5.15
CA ASP A 30 3.43 13.77 5.96
C ASP A 30 2.80 14.60 7.11
N THR A 31 1.50 14.45 7.38
CA THR A 31 0.71 15.27 8.32
C THR A 31 0.23 14.48 9.54
N CYS A 32 0.51 13.19 9.65
CA CYS A 32 0.02 12.36 10.75
C CYS A 32 0.94 12.42 11.99
N GLY A 33 0.90 13.55 12.71
CA GLY A 33 1.12 13.56 14.16
C GLY A 33 2.57 13.68 14.65
N TYR A 34 2.89 14.84 15.21
CA TYR A 34 4.04 15.05 16.09
C TYR A 34 4.20 13.92 17.13
N GLY A 35 5.34 13.21 17.10
CA GLY A 35 6.02 12.82 18.33
C GLY A 35 6.08 11.34 18.75
N GLN A 36 5.68 10.35 17.93
CA GLN A 36 5.97 8.93 18.24
C GLN A 36 6.59 8.20 17.04
N GLU A 37 7.59 7.34 17.31
CA GLU A 37 8.11 6.43 16.30
C GLU A 37 7.00 5.43 15.94
N ILE A 38 6.33 5.63 14.81
CA ILE A 38 5.30 4.71 14.35
C ILE A 38 5.97 3.72 13.42
N THR A 39 6.12 2.49 13.92
CA THR A 39 6.41 1.32 13.09
C THR A 39 5.08 0.72 12.65
N GLY A 40 4.88 0.63 11.34
CA GLY A 40 3.69 0.04 10.76
C GLY A 40 4.03 -0.84 9.57
N LYS A 41 3.15 -1.80 9.30
CA LYS A 41 3.24 -2.68 8.14
C LYS A 41 1.93 -2.60 7.38
N ILE A 42 2.03 -2.29 6.09
CA ILE A 42 0.92 -2.33 5.14
C ILE A 42 1.07 -3.61 4.33
N GLU A 43 0.00 -4.39 4.27
CA GLU A 43 -0.06 -5.64 3.52
C GLU A 43 -1.25 -5.61 2.58
N ILE A 44 -0.99 -5.61 1.27
CA ILE A 44 -2.04 -5.63 0.25
C ILE A 44 -2.16 -7.04 -0.28
N HIS A 45 -3.36 -7.58 -0.16
CA HIS A 45 -3.73 -8.87 -0.73
C HIS A 45 -4.54 -8.65 -2.00
N CYS A 46 -4.40 -9.54 -2.98
CA CYS A 46 -5.23 -9.52 -4.18
C CYS A 46 -6.62 -10.09 -3.86
N ASP A 47 -7.69 -9.38 -4.19
CA ASP A 47 -9.07 -9.84 -3.88
C ASP A 47 -9.45 -11.13 -4.60
N ASN A 48 -8.81 -11.44 -5.73
CA ASN A 48 -9.18 -12.60 -6.54
C ASN A 48 -8.46 -13.89 -6.13
N CYS A 49 -7.24 -13.80 -5.59
CA CYS A 49 -6.47 -14.98 -5.22
C CYS A 49 -5.98 -14.98 -3.78
N GLU A 50 -6.32 -13.92 -3.03
CA GLU A 50 -5.99 -13.71 -1.62
C GLU A 50 -4.48 -13.79 -1.32
N LYS A 51 -3.65 -13.67 -2.37
CA LYS A 51 -2.20 -13.64 -2.26
C LYS A 51 -1.74 -12.25 -1.88
N LEU A 52 -0.78 -12.20 -0.95
CA LEU A 52 -0.04 -11.00 -0.63
C LEU A 52 0.74 -10.53 -1.86
N ILE A 53 0.44 -9.35 -2.36
CA ILE A 53 1.04 -8.77 -3.56
C ILE A 53 1.98 -7.60 -3.26
N TYR A 54 1.83 -6.99 -2.09
CA TYR A 54 2.64 -5.86 -1.67
C TYR A 54 2.76 -5.84 -0.15
N VAL A 55 3.97 -5.58 0.33
CA VAL A 55 4.26 -5.34 1.74
C VAL A 55 5.09 -4.07 1.80
N LYS A 56 4.68 -3.12 2.64
CA LYS A 56 5.50 -1.98 2.99
C LYS A 56 5.60 -1.87 4.49
N GLU A 57 6.81 -2.02 4.99
CA GLU A 57 7.16 -1.65 6.35
C GLU A 57 7.56 -0.18 6.33
N PHE A 58 7.00 0.61 7.25
CA PHE A 58 7.39 1.99 7.43
C PHE A 58 7.74 2.22 8.89
N THR A 59 8.82 2.97 9.07
CA THR A 59 9.28 3.43 10.37
C THR A 59 9.38 4.93 10.24
N ASP A 60 8.34 5.64 10.65
CA ASP A 60 8.40 7.09 10.68
C ASP A 60 9.14 7.51 11.94
N ARG A 61 10.41 7.89 11.77
CA ARG A 61 11.26 8.40 12.85
C ARG A 61 11.30 9.91 12.67
N PRO A 62 10.71 10.72 13.59
CA PRO A 62 10.85 12.15 13.49
C PRO A 62 12.36 12.47 13.54
N ASN A 63 12.88 13.11 12.49
CA ASN A 63 14.23 13.67 12.51
C ASN A 63 14.29 14.63 13.70
N GLY A 64 15.05 14.24 14.73
CA GLY A 64 15.33 15.07 15.90
C GLY A 64 16.20 16.26 15.56
#